data_AF-A0A563DB88-F1
#
_entry.id   AF-A0A563DB88-F1
#
_cell.length_a   1.000
_cell.length_b   1.000
_cell.length_c   1.000
_cell.angle_alpha   90.00
_cell.angle_beta   90.00
_cell.angle_gamma   90.00
#
_symmetry.space_group_name_H-M   'P 1'
#
loop_
_entity.id
_entity.type
_entity.pdbx_description
1 polymer ?
#
loop_
_entity_poly.entity_id
_entity_poly.type
_entity_poly.pdbx_seq_one_letter_code
_entity_poly.pdbx_strand_id
1 'polypeptide(L)'
;MSPENSNLKLEGARPLSRQERIEQLRQNKQQLELIIEQGDAVYKYLRGVDYDISVGMFVGPDGAVWGIKNRYGGMVSGDWLVVRCVSNESDENRPKIKVEEQGISKVGKTERERYPFLPTGIEAVDTLHLADVSVNIFWKKDKDKDKDSKGKGSVVAVADNRGIEFLPLDELIAKKNDTDNERPEEITADNNDDDTDERFEEITGPLEKEGLGAAAEEDLGATAVSTMVRVAA
;
A
#
# COMPACT_ATOMS: atom_id res chain seq x y z
N MET A 1 -42.39 -5.23 -22.83
CA MET A 1 -41.57 -5.38 -21.60
C MET A 1 -40.36 -6.24 -21.97
N SER A 2 -39.27 -5.60 -22.35
CA SER A 2 -37.98 -6.26 -22.59
C SER A 2 -37.04 -5.78 -21.49
N PRO A 3 -36.30 -6.67 -20.81
CA PRO A 3 -35.34 -6.22 -19.81
C PRO A 3 -34.14 -5.60 -20.53
N GLU A 4 -33.87 -4.33 -20.25
CA GLU A 4 -32.63 -3.67 -20.64
C GLU A 4 -31.49 -4.26 -19.81
N ASN A 5 -30.83 -5.27 -20.38
CA ASN A 5 -29.50 -5.68 -19.97
C ASN A 5 -28.53 -4.56 -20.34
N SER A 6 -28.23 -3.69 -19.37
CA SER A 6 -27.13 -2.72 -19.44
C SER A 6 -25.79 -3.44 -19.26
N ASN A 7 -25.44 -4.30 -20.21
CA ASN A 7 -24.05 -4.65 -20.48
C ASN A 7 -23.40 -3.45 -21.19
N LEU A 8 -23.04 -2.42 -20.42
CA LEU A 8 -22.14 -1.38 -20.88
C LEU A 8 -20.75 -2.02 -21.09
N LYS A 9 -20.50 -2.46 -22.32
CA LYS A 9 -19.15 -2.60 -22.85
C LYS A 9 -18.46 -1.25 -22.69
N LEU A 10 -17.55 -1.11 -21.73
CA LEU A 10 -16.62 0.01 -21.69
C LEU A 10 -15.46 -0.28 -22.63
N GLU A 11 -15.69 -0.06 -23.93
CA GLU A 11 -14.60 0.27 -24.85
C GLU A 11 -14.03 1.64 -24.43
N GLY A 12 -12.79 1.67 -23.95
CA GLY A 12 -12.01 2.90 -23.82
C GLY A 12 -12.37 3.82 -22.65
N ALA A 13 -12.80 3.29 -21.50
CA ALA A 13 -12.89 4.10 -20.28
C ALA A 13 -11.48 4.52 -19.84
N ARG A 14 -11.23 5.83 -19.78
CA ARG A 14 -10.07 6.37 -19.05
C ARG A 14 -10.09 5.79 -17.62
N PRO A 15 -8.94 5.44 -17.04
CA PRO A 15 -8.87 5.10 -15.62
C PRO A 15 -9.53 6.20 -14.79
N LEU A 16 -10.34 5.79 -13.80
CA LEU A 16 -10.98 6.75 -12.90
C LEU A 16 -9.93 7.52 -12.11
N SER A 17 -10.12 8.83 -11.96
CA SER A 17 -9.27 9.63 -11.08
C SER A 17 -9.40 9.15 -9.63
N ARG A 18 -8.46 9.52 -8.76
CA ARG A 18 -8.54 9.18 -7.32
C ARG A 18 -9.77 9.82 -6.71
N GLN A 19 -10.08 11.07 -7.05
CA GLN A 19 -11.30 11.72 -6.58
C GLN A 19 -12.59 11.02 -7.07
N GLU A 20 -12.62 10.56 -8.32
CA GLU A 20 -13.76 9.79 -8.84
C GLU A 20 -13.93 8.45 -8.10
N ARG A 21 -12.83 7.75 -7.80
CA ARG A 21 -12.85 6.52 -7.00
C ARG A 21 -13.34 6.75 -5.58
N ILE A 22 -12.85 7.81 -4.91
CA ILE A 22 -13.30 8.21 -3.57
C ILE A 22 -14.80 8.55 -3.58
N GLU A 23 -15.26 9.33 -4.56
CA GLU A 23 -16.67 9.72 -4.67
C GLU A 23 -17.58 8.52 -4.95
N GLN A 24 -17.17 7.59 -5.83
CA GLN A 24 -17.91 6.35 -6.06
C GLN A 24 -18.05 5.51 -4.79
N LEU A 25 -16.96 5.37 -4.02
CA LEU A 25 -16.99 4.68 -2.72
C LEU A 25 -17.93 5.37 -1.73
N ARG A 26 -17.95 6.71 -1.71
CA ARG A 26 -18.85 7.49 -0.84
C ARG A 26 -20.32 7.36 -1.23
N GLN A 27 -20.62 7.24 -2.53
CA GLN A 27 -21.99 7.04 -3.02
C GLN A 27 -22.50 5.63 -2.70
N ASN A 28 -21.62 4.63 -2.64
CA ASN A 28 -21.96 3.28 -2.22
C ASN A 28 -21.93 3.14 -0.69
N LYS A 29 -23.02 3.58 -0.03
CA LYS A 29 -23.13 3.58 1.44
C LYS A 29 -22.83 2.23 2.09
N GLN A 30 -23.31 1.12 1.52
CA GLN A 30 -23.07 -0.22 2.07
C GLN A 30 -21.59 -0.60 2.04
N GLN A 31 -20.90 -0.26 0.94
CA GLN A 31 -19.47 -0.50 0.81
C GLN A 31 -18.66 0.42 1.73
N LEU A 32 -19.06 1.70 1.86
CA LEU A 32 -18.39 2.62 2.78
C LEU A 32 -18.54 2.19 4.25
N GLU A 33 -19.73 1.76 4.66
CA GLU A 33 -19.98 1.21 6.01
C GLU A 33 -19.10 -0.02 6.28
N LEU A 34 -18.99 -0.92 5.29
CA LEU A 34 -18.10 -2.09 5.39
C LEU A 34 -16.63 -1.68 5.51
N ILE A 35 -16.17 -0.71 4.72
CA ILE A 35 -14.80 -0.19 4.78
C ILE A 35 -14.52 0.40 6.17
N ILE A 36 -15.46 1.16 6.75
CA ILE A 36 -15.31 1.71 8.10
C ILE A 36 -15.21 0.58 9.13
N GLU A 37 -16.08 -0.43 9.07
CA GLU A 37 -16.06 -1.58 9.98
C GLU A 37 -14.76 -2.38 9.87
N GLN A 38 -14.26 -2.56 8.64
CA GLN A 38 -12.96 -3.19 8.37
C GLN A 38 -11.81 -2.35 8.92
N GLY A 39 -11.88 -1.02 8.77
CA GLY A 39 -10.95 -0.06 9.36
C GLY A 39 -10.83 -0.20 10.87
N ASP A 40 -11.97 -0.24 11.57
CA ASP A 40 -12.02 -0.44 13.02
C ASP A 40 -11.40 -1.79 13.44
N ALA A 41 -11.64 -2.85 12.66
CA ALA A 41 -11.07 -4.17 12.93
C ALA A 41 -9.54 -4.18 12.77
N VAL A 42 -9.03 -3.59 11.67
CA VAL A 42 -7.58 -3.45 11.43
C VAL A 42 -6.94 -2.58 12.50
N TYR A 43 -7.54 -1.44 12.84
CA TYR A 43 -7.04 -0.56 13.90
C TYR A 43 -6.92 -1.29 15.25
N LYS A 44 -7.96 -2.02 15.65
CA LYS A 44 -7.95 -2.84 16.89
C LYS A 44 -6.84 -3.88 16.87
N TYR A 45 -6.64 -4.57 15.74
CA TYR A 45 -5.55 -5.53 15.58
C TYR A 45 -4.19 -4.84 15.76
N LEU A 46 -3.97 -3.75 15.03
CA LEU A 46 -2.71 -3.01 15.03
C LEU A 46 -2.37 -2.36 16.38
N ARG A 47 -3.36 -2.07 17.23
CA ARG A 47 -3.15 -1.61 18.62
C ARG A 47 -2.63 -2.70 19.55
N GLY A 48 -2.89 -3.97 19.23
CA GLY A 48 -2.49 -5.12 20.05
C GLY A 48 -1.10 -5.66 19.76
N VAL A 49 -0.38 -5.09 18.77
CA VAL A 49 0.91 -5.59 18.29
C VAL A 49 2.03 -4.58 18.54
N ASP A 50 3.22 -5.11 18.82
CA ASP A 50 4.43 -4.34 19.13
C ASP A 50 5.18 -3.97 17.84
N TYR A 51 4.66 -2.93 17.17
CA TYR A 51 5.23 -2.29 15.98
C TYR A 51 5.09 -0.77 16.12
N ASP A 52 6.23 -0.08 16.24
CA ASP A 52 6.29 1.32 16.66
C ASP A 52 5.97 2.32 15.54
N ILE A 53 6.21 1.97 14.28
CA ILE A 53 6.02 2.88 13.15
C ILE A 53 4.77 2.49 12.36
N SER A 54 3.77 3.36 12.40
CA SER A 54 2.61 3.27 11.51
C SER A 54 2.98 3.80 10.13
N VAL A 55 2.79 2.97 9.10
CA VAL A 55 2.89 3.41 7.70
C VAL A 55 1.55 3.97 7.25
N GLY A 56 0.45 3.31 7.65
CA GLY A 56 -0.91 3.78 7.40
C GLY A 56 -1.92 2.65 7.29
N MET A 57 -3.18 3.04 7.11
CA MET A 57 -4.28 2.16 6.73
C MET A 57 -4.81 2.60 5.37
N PHE A 58 -5.13 1.62 4.52
CA PHE A 58 -5.47 1.88 3.13
C PHE A 58 -6.59 0.98 2.65
N VAL A 59 -7.36 1.42 1.67
CA VAL A 59 -8.27 0.56 0.90
C VAL A 59 -7.54 0.10 -0.35
N GLY A 60 -7.35 -1.22 -0.46
CA GLY A 60 -6.69 -1.83 -1.61
C GLY A 60 -7.57 -1.79 -2.87
N PRO A 61 -7.00 -2.14 -4.04
CA PRO A 61 -7.72 -2.19 -5.32
C PRO A 61 -8.94 -3.12 -5.32
N ASP A 62 -8.95 -4.10 -4.43
CA ASP A 62 -10.00 -5.09 -4.21
C ASP A 62 -11.10 -4.61 -3.24
N GLY A 63 -10.97 -3.40 -2.69
CA GLY A 63 -11.89 -2.82 -1.73
C GLY A 63 -11.70 -3.30 -0.28
N ALA A 64 -10.70 -4.16 0.00
CA ALA A 64 -10.39 -4.57 1.35
C ALA A 64 -9.56 -3.51 2.08
N VAL A 65 -9.73 -3.38 3.40
CA VAL A 65 -8.84 -2.54 4.21
C VAL A 65 -7.56 -3.29 4.56
N TRP A 66 -6.45 -2.59 4.37
CA TRP A 66 -5.09 -3.00 4.69
C TRP A 66 -4.51 -2.12 5.79
N GLY A 67 -3.69 -2.71 6.64
CA GLY A 67 -2.92 -2.02 7.66
C GLY A 67 -1.44 -2.36 7.51
N ILE A 68 -0.58 -1.34 7.51
CA ILE A 68 0.86 -1.52 7.33
C ILE A 68 1.59 -0.86 8.49
N LYS A 69 2.45 -1.63 9.15
CA LYS A 69 3.35 -1.17 10.20
C LYS A 69 4.77 -1.67 9.98
N ASN A 70 5.73 -0.96 10.58
CA ASN A 70 7.11 -1.35 10.63
C ASN A 70 7.65 -1.24 12.07
N ARG A 71 8.48 -2.19 12.49
CA ARG A 71 8.88 -2.32 13.89
C ARG A 71 9.87 -1.24 14.33
N TYR A 72 10.77 -0.77 13.45
CA TYR A 72 11.82 0.22 13.81
C TYR A 72 12.31 1.09 12.64
N GLY A 73 11.53 1.20 11.57
CA GLY A 73 12.08 1.59 10.26
C GLY A 73 13.03 0.52 9.72
N GLY A 74 12.86 -0.70 10.23
CA GLY A 74 13.68 -1.86 9.94
C GLY A 74 13.62 -2.26 8.47
N MET A 75 14.62 -3.02 8.07
CA MET A 75 14.99 -3.23 6.67
C MET A 75 14.74 -4.66 6.21
N VAL A 76 14.44 -5.60 7.11
CA VAL A 76 14.23 -7.01 6.78
C VAL A 76 12.74 -7.37 6.84
N SER A 77 12.35 -8.46 6.17
CA SER A 77 10.93 -8.90 6.10
C SER A 77 10.27 -9.02 7.48
N GLY A 78 11.00 -9.49 8.50
CA GLY A 78 10.48 -9.62 9.86
C GLY A 78 10.19 -8.31 10.59
N ASP A 79 10.67 -7.18 10.07
CA ASP A 79 10.41 -5.85 10.62
C ASP A 79 9.10 -5.26 10.11
N TRP A 80 8.44 -5.89 9.14
CA TRP A 80 7.21 -5.42 8.55
C TRP A 80 6.02 -6.24 9.05
N LEU A 81 4.89 -5.56 9.22
CA LEU A 81 3.61 -6.18 9.44
C LEU A 81 2.65 -5.62 8.40
N VAL A 82 2.07 -6.52 7.62
CA VAL A 82 0.99 -6.22 6.70
C VAL A 82 -0.20 -7.06 7.11
N VAL A 83 -1.34 -6.42 7.35
CA VAL A 83 -2.60 -7.09 7.64
C VAL A 83 -3.67 -6.65 6.66
N ARG A 84 -4.62 -7.52 6.37
CA ARG A 84 -5.74 -7.26 5.46
C ARG A 84 -7.03 -7.85 6.03
N CYS A 85 -8.14 -7.14 5.84
CA CYS A 85 -9.46 -7.70 6.07
C CYS A 85 -9.82 -8.70 4.97
N VAL A 86 -10.19 -9.92 5.36
CA VAL A 86 -10.78 -10.93 4.47
C VAL A 86 -12.25 -11.11 4.83
N SER A 87 -13.13 -11.09 3.82
CA SER A 87 -14.53 -11.41 4.02
C SER A 87 -14.67 -12.91 4.27
N ASN A 88 -15.48 -13.27 5.26
CA ASN A 88 -15.78 -14.66 5.54
C ASN A 88 -17.26 -14.92 5.28
N GLU A 89 -17.63 -14.96 4.00
CA GLU A 89 -19.03 -15.12 3.56
C GLU A 89 -19.57 -16.55 3.77
N SER A 90 -18.71 -17.50 4.13
CA SER A 90 -19.03 -18.94 4.12
C SER A 90 -19.40 -19.56 5.48
N ASP A 91 -19.33 -18.80 6.58
CA ASP A 91 -19.59 -19.32 7.93
C ASP A 91 -20.37 -18.30 8.77
N GLU A 92 -21.69 -18.49 8.89
CA GLU A 92 -22.60 -17.66 9.68
C GLU A 92 -22.24 -17.61 11.19
N ASN A 93 -21.41 -18.55 11.68
CA ASN A 93 -20.96 -18.58 13.08
C ASN A 93 -19.63 -17.85 13.31
N ARG A 94 -19.02 -17.29 12.26
CA ARG A 94 -17.77 -16.53 12.36
C ARG A 94 -18.02 -15.03 12.22
N PRO A 95 -17.14 -14.19 12.80
CA PRO A 95 -17.23 -12.75 12.57
C PRO A 95 -17.14 -12.47 11.07
N LYS A 96 -18.04 -11.61 10.59
CA LYS A 96 -18.19 -11.21 9.19
C LYS A 96 -16.90 -10.62 8.61
N ILE A 97 -16.07 -10.05 9.49
CA ILE A 97 -14.77 -9.46 9.19
C ILE A 97 -13.70 -10.20 9.99
N LYS A 98 -12.67 -10.65 9.30
CA LYS A 98 -11.47 -11.24 9.89
C LYS A 98 -10.25 -10.47 9.39
N VAL A 99 -9.34 -10.13 10.30
CA VAL A 99 -8.04 -9.53 9.98
C VAL A 99 -7.02 -10.66 9.88
N GLU A 100 -6.27 -10.71 8.78
CA GLU A 100 -5.23 -11.71 8.54
C GLU A 100 -3.89 -11.05 8.24
N GLU A 101 -2.84 -11.54 8.91
CA GLU A 101 -1.46 -11.20 8.58
C GLU A 101 -1.10 -11.75 7.20
N GLN A 102 -0.47 -10.91 6.39
CA GLN A 102 -0.02 -11.26 5.05
C GLN A 102 1.45 -11.68 5.12
N GLY A 103 1.75 -12.87 4.61
CA GLY A 103 3.11 -13.37 4.55
C GLY A 103 3.99 -12.54 3.61
N ILE A 104 5.11 -12.03 4.11
CA ILE A 104 6.09 -11.25 3.35
C ILE A 104 7.25 -12.17 2.98
N SER A 105 7.37 -12.49 1.69
CA SER A 105 8.41 -13.38 1.18
C SER A 105 9.76 -12.66 1.02
N LYS A 106 9.72 -11.42 0.56
CA LYS A 106 10.90 -10.59 0.26
C LYS A 106 10.56 -9.12 0.46
N VAL A 107 11.57 -8.34 0.85
CA VAL A 107 11.51 -6.88 0.85
C VAL A 107 12.56 -6.35 -0.13
N GLY A 108 12.10 -5.59 -1.12
CA GLY A 108 12.95 -4.84 -2.05
C GLY A 108 13.11 -3.40 -1.59
N LYS A 109 14.23 -2.77 -1.98
CA LYS A 109 14.51 -1.37 -1.67
C LYS A 109 15.13 -0.65 -2.84
N THR A 110 14.60 0.54 -3.11
CA THR A 110 15.10 1.44 -4.14
C THR A 110 15.32 2.80 -3.51
N GLU A 111 16.57 3.27 -3.46
CA GLU A 111 16.93 4.59 -2.92
C GLU A 111 17.42 5.51 -4.04
N ARG A 112 17.11 6.80 -3.96
CA ARG A 112 17.42 7.81 -4.99
C ARG A 112 18.91 7.91 -5.31
N GLU A 113 19.77 7.74 -4.31
CA GLU A 113 21.23 7.77 -4.49
C GLU A 113 21.72 6.67 -5.45
N ARG A 114 21.04 5.52 -5.48
CA ARG A 114 21.40 4.37 -6.34
C ARG A 114 20.57 4.33 -7.63
N TYR A 115 19.37 4.91 -7.59
CA TYR A 115 18.41 4.86 -8.69
C TYR A 115 17.94 6.29 -9.03
N PRO A 116 18.67 6.98 -9.94
CA PRO A 116 18.42 8.40 -10.25
C PRO A 116 17.08 8.65 -10.97
N PHE A 117 16.38 7.59 -11.37
CA PHE A 117 15.08 7.64 -12.05
C PHE A 117 13.88 7.57 -11.10
N LEU A 118 14.09 7.65 -9.77
CA LEU A 118 12.99 7.84 -8.84
C LEU A 118 12.24 9.16 -9.14
N PRO A 119 10.90 9.17 -9.00
CA PRO A 119 10.10 10.38 -9.21
C PRO A 119 10.60 11.58 -8.40
N THR A 120 10.30 12.78 -8.88
CA THR A 120 10.66 14.01 -8.17
C THR A 120 10.01 14.05 -6.79
N GLY A 121 10.79 14.39 -5.76
CA GLY A 121 10.29 14.43 -4.38
C GLY A 121 10.18 13.06 -3.68
N ILE A 122 10.44 11.95 -4.39
CA ILE A 122 10.61 10.63 -3.80
C ILE A 122 12.08 10.37 -3.53
N GLU A 123 12.38 9.88 -2.32
CA GLU A 123 13.73 9.52 -1.88
C GLU A 123 13.94 8.01 -1.85
N ALA A 124 12.89 7.25 -1.53
CA ALA A 124 12.98 5.80 -1.45
C ALA A 124 11.64 5.13 -1.76
N VAL A 125 11.73 3.88 -2.22
CA VAL A 125 10.60 2.96 -2.37
C VAL A 125 10.95 1.68 -1.64
N ASP A 126 10.14 1.32 -0.65
CA ASP A 126 10.17 -0.03 -0.05
C ASP A 126 9.11 -0.90 -0.76
N THR A 127 9.51 -2.07 -1.23
CA THR A 127 8.62 -3.02 -1.91
C THR A 127 8.43 -4.28 -1.07
N LEU A 128 7.20 -4.59 -0.68
CA LEU A 128 6.86 -5.78 0.09
C LEU A 128 6.26 -6.83 -0.85
N HIS A 129 6.94 -7.96 -1.05
CA HIS A 129 6.45 -9.04 -1.90
C HIS A 129 5.60 -10.02 -1.08
N LEU A 130 4.29 -9.99 -1.32
CA LEU A 130 3.32 -10.92 -0.74
C LEU A 130 3.03 -12.05 -1.74
N ALA A 131 2.20 -13.02 -1.36
CA ALA A 131 1.90 -14.18 -2.19
C ALA A 131 1.27 -13.81 -3.56
N ASP A 132 0.30 -12.89 -3.56
CA ASP A 132 -0.50 -12.57 -4.74
C ASP A 132 -0.26 -11.15 -5.29
N VAL A 133 0.33 -10.26 -4.49
CA VAL A 133 0.52 -8.85 -4.82
C VAL A 133 1.81 -8.33 -4.20
N SER A 134 2.46 -7.36 -4.83
CA SER A 134 3.52 -6.59 -4.16
C SER A 134 3.01 -5.21 -3.79
N VAL A 135 3.37 -4.73 -2.59
CA VAL A 135 3.00 -3.40 -2.10
C VAL A 135 4.22 -2.49 -2.14
N ASN A 136 4.14 -1.40 -2.88
CA ASN A 136 5.18 -0.38 -3.02
C ASN A 136 4.84 0.83 -2.16
N ILE A 137 5.75 1.21 -1.25
CA ILE A 137 5.58 2.31 -0.32
C ILE A 137 6.58 3.40 -0.70
N PHE A 138 6.05 4.55 -1.13
CA PHE A 138 6.84 5.68 -1.62
C PHE A 138 7.09 6.68 -0.50
N TRP A 139 8.37 6.98 -0.25
CA TRP A 139 8.82 7.85 0.84
C TRP A 139 9.35 9.17 0.29
N LYS A 140 8.94 10.29 0.87
CA LYS A 140 9.62 11.59 0.72
C LYS A 140 10.56 11.84 1.89
N LYS A 141 11.57 12.69 1.71
CA LYS A 141 12.37 13.19 2.83
C LYS A 141 11.50 14.04 3.76
N ASP A 142 11.60 13.81 5.05
CA ASP A 142 11.13 14.81 6.02
C ASP A 142 12.15 15.94 6.05
N LYS A 143 11.77 17.12 5.55
CA LYS A 143 12.65 18.30 5.54
C LYS A 143 12.91 18.85 6.95
N ASP A 144 12.04 18.53 7.91
CA ASP A 144 12.05 19.06 9.27
C ASP A 144 12.63 18.10 10.32
N LYS A 145 13.16 16.95 9.90
CA LYS A 145 13.84 16.02 10.81
C LYS A 145 15.33 16.34 10.85
N ASP A 146 15.83 16.70 12.03
CA ASP A 146 17.26 16.84 12.31
C ASP A 146 18.03 15.61 11.84
N LYS A 147 19.29 15.80 11.41
CA LYS A 147 20.16 14.75 10.86
C LYS A 147 20.34 13.52 11.77
N ASP A 148 19.97 13.62 13.04
CA ASP A 148 20.03 12.56 14.05
C ASP A 148 18.71 11.78 14.22
N SER A 149 17.64 12.20 13.55
CA SER A 149 16.37 11.49 13.54
C SER A 149 16.45 10.29 12.60
N LYS A 150 16.58 9.09 13.16
CA LYS A 150 16.54 7.80 12.44
C LYS A 150 15.14 7.44 11.89
N GLY A 151 14.37 8.42 11.45
CA GLY A 151 13.04 8.23 10.88
C GLY A 151 13.12 8.03 9.38
N LYS A 152 12.49 6.97 8.86
CA LYS A 152 12.01 6.98 7.48
C LYS A 152 11.11 8.22 7.33
N GLY A 153 11.21 8.91 6.20
CA GLY A 153 10.45 10.14 5.97
C GLY A 153 8.94 9.87 5.85
N SER A 154 8.17 10.83 5.39
CA SER A 154 6.71 10.64 5.26
C SER A 154 6.33 9.76 4.08
N VAL A 155 5.31 8.90 4.25
CA VAL A 155 4.69 8.15 3.15
C VAL A 155 3.96 9.14 2.25
N VAL A 156 4.17 9.02 0.94
CA VAL A 156 3.51 9.87 -0.08
C VAL A 156 2.44 9.10 -0.82
N ALA A 157 2.71 7.83 -1.12
CA ALA A 157 1.83 6.97 -1.88
C ALA A 157 2.08 5.51 -1.54
N VAL A 158 1.03 4.69 -1.68
CA VAL A 158 1.12 3.24 -1.63
C VAL A 158 0.42 2.67 -2.86
N ALA A 159 1.07 1.73 -3.55
CA ALA A 159 0.54 1.17 -4.79
C ALA A 159 0.91 -0.30 -4.96
N ASP A 160 0.14 -1.06 -5.73
CA ASP A 160 0.57 -2.39 -6.15
C ASP A 160 1.69 -2.34 -7.22
N ASN A 161 2.17 -3.49 -7.67
CA ASN A 161 3.17 -3.59 -8.74
C ASN A 161 2.67 -3.15 -10.13
N ARG A 162 1.38 -2.85 -10.28
CA ARG A 162 0.77 -2.33 -11.51
C ARG A 162 0.57 -0.82 -11.46
N GLY A 163 0.99 -0.18 -10.36
CA GLY A 163 0.75 1.25 -10.13
C GLY A 163 -0.68 1.58 -9.71
N ILE A 164 -1.47 0.60 -9.25
CA ILE A 164 -2.82 0.85 -8.75
C ILE A 164 -2.73 1.29 -7.28
N GLU A 165 -3.28 2.47 -7.00
CA GLU A 165 -3.26 3.08 -5.67
C GLU A 165 -3.99 2.28 -4.61
N PHE A 166 -3.39 2.26 -3.42
CA PHE A 166 -4.03 1.94 -2.16
C PHE A 166 -4.51 3.27 -1.57
N LEU A 167 -5.83 3.50 -1.59
CA LEU A 167 -6.41 4.77 -1.16
C LEU A 167 -6.25 4.94 0.35
N PRO A 168 -5.69 6.06 0.85
CA PRO A 168 -5.60 6.32 2.28
C PRO A 168 -6.99 6.29 2.94
N LEU A 169 -7.11 5.50 4.01
CA LEU A 169 -8.39 5.29 4.68
C LEU A 169 -8.89 6.56 5.37
N ASP A 170 -7.99 7.35 5.93
CA ASP A 170 -8.26 8.64 6.55
C ASP A 170 -8.90 9.63 5.57
N GLU A 171 -8.45 9.69 4.32
CA GLU A 171 -9.04 10.53 3.27
C GLU A 171 -10.45 10.08 2.86
N LEU A 172 -10.68 8.76 2.82
CA LEU A 172 -11.99 8.20 2.52
C LEU A 172 -13.00 8.57 3.61
N ILE A 173 -12.61 8.38 4.87
CA ILE A 173 -13.48 8.60 6.03
C ILE A 173 -13.48 10.08 6.41
N ALA A 174 -12.50 10.91 6.01
CA ALA A 174 -12.47 12.36 6.24
C ALA A 174 -13.81 12.94 5.83
N LYS A 175 -14.64 13.24 6.83
CA LYS A 175 -15.92 13.86 6.63
C LYS A 175 -15.62 15.23 6.04
N LYS A 176 -16.32 15.63 4.97
CA LYS A 176 -16.54 17.06 4.70
C LYS A 176 -17.43 17.61 5.83
N ASN A 177 -16.89 17.72 7.05
CA ASN A 177 -17.61 18.23 8.21
C ASN A 177 -16.79 19.33 8.88
N ASP A 178 -17.26 20.57 8.72
CA ASP A 178 -16.99 21.71 9.61
C ASP A 178 -17.54 21.50 11.04
N THR A 179 -18.02 20.31 11.39
CA THR A 179 -18.61 20.01 12.70
C THR A 179 -18.52 18.51 12.97
N ASP A 180 -17.49 18.10 13.71
CA ASP A 180 -17.64 17.47 15.03
C ASP A 180 -16.28 16.93 15.48
N ASN A 181 -15.87 17.41 16.66
CA ASN A 181 -14.61 17.09 17.33
C ASN A 181 -14.52 15.60 17.73
N GLU A 182 -13.26 15.15 17.83
CA GLU A 182 -12.77 13.86 18.36
C GLU A 182 -12.67 12.69 17.36
N ARG A 183 -11.68 12.79 16.46
CA ARG A 183 -10.90 11.65 15.97
C ARG A 183 -9.58 11.54 16.74
N PRO A 184 -9.01 10.34 16.91
CA PRO A 184 -7.70 10.22 17.55
C PRO A 184 -6.68 10.99 16.71
N GLU A 185 -5.76 11.69 17.36
CA GLU A 185 -4.69 12.47 16.73
C GLU A 185 -3.99 11.64 15.64
N GLU A 186 -4.33 11.91 14.39
CA GLU A 186 -3.80 11.26 13.20
C GLU A 186 -2.99 12.30 12.43
N ILE A 187 -1.70 11.97 12.35
CA ILE A 187 -0.67 12.39 11.40
C ILE A 187 -1.20 13.32 10.30
N THR A 188 -0.80 14.58 10.38
CA THR A 188 -1.05 15.59 9.36
C THR A 188 -0.44 15.16 8.03
N ALA A 189 -1.24 14.54 7.17
CA ALA A 189 -1.06 14.71 5.73
C ALA A 189 -1.27 16.21 5.47
N ASP A 190 -0.17 16.91 5.28
CA ASP A 190 -0.13 18.31 4.88
C ASP A 190 -0.74 18.39 3.47
N ASN A 191 -2.07 18.42 3.43
CA ASN A 191 -2.90 18.53 2.23
C ASN A 191 -2.87 19.99 1.79
N ASN A 192 -1.77 20.38 1.13
CA ASN A 192 -1.76 21.54 0.27
C ASN A 192 -2.11 21.07 -1.14
N ASP A 193 -3.24 21.56 -1.65
CA ASP A 193 -3.67 21.90 -3.02
C ASP A 193 -2.69 21.65 -4.20
N ASP A 194 -2.04 20.50 -4.25
CA ASP A 194 -1.28 20.01 -5.39
C ASP A 194 -2.13 18.90 -6.01
N ASP A 195 -2.17 18.79 -7.34
CA ASP A 195 -2.93 17.79 -8.08
C ASP A 195 -2.52 16.36 -7.65
N THR A 196 -3.04 15.90 -6.51
CA THR A 196 -2.65 14.66 -5.82
C THR A 196 -2.84 13.44 -6.72
N ASP A 197 -3.85 13.50 -7.58
CA ASP A 197 -4.14 12.52 -8.62
C ASP A 197 -3.04 12.51 -9.70
N GLU A 198 -2.68 13.67 -10.28
CA GLU A 198 -1.62 13.76 -11.30
C GLU A 198 -0.26 13.38 -10.71
N ARG A 199 -0.01 13.80 -9.48
CA ARG A 199 1.21 13.48 -8.74
C ARG A 199 1.30 12.00 -8.40
N PHE A 200 0.18 11.31 -8.12
CA PHE A 200 0.18 9.87 -7.92
C PHE A 200 0.55 9.12 -9.22
N GLU A 201 -0.04 9.49 -10.36
CA GLU A 201 0.32 8.91 -11.66
C GLU A 201 1.80 9.17 -12.02
N GLU A 202 2.31 10.37 -11.72
CA GLU A 202 3.74 10.69 -11.87
C GLU A 202 4.63 9.80 -10.98
N ILE A 203 4.23 9.62 -9.71
CA ILE A 203 5.00 8.83 -8.73
C ILE A 203 5.01 7.34 -9.10
N THR A 204 3.89 6.81 -9.56
CA THR A 204 3.73 5.36 -9.78
C THR A 204 3.97 4.92 -11.22
N GLY A 205 3.93 5.82 -12.19
CA GLY A 205 4.22 5.53 -13.60
C GLY A 205 5.53 4.79 -13.85
N PRO A 206 6.63 5.05 -13.10
CA PRO A 206 7.86 4.28 -13.23
C PRO A 206 7.77 2.81 -12.79
N LEU A 207 6.78 2.41 -11.98
CA LEU A 207 6.59 0.99 -11.61
C LEU A 207 6.34 0.13 -12.85
N GLU A 208 5.43 0.57 -13.73
CA GLU A 208 5.09 -0.13 -14.97
C GLU A 208 6.20 0.03 -16.03
N LYS A 209 6.78 1.23 -16.15
CA LYS A 209 7.71 1.55 -17.25
C LYS A 209 9.13 1.03 -17.04
N GLU A 210 9.63 1.11 -15.80
CA GLU A 210 11.03 0.81 -15.47
C GLU A 210 11.17 -0.47 -14.62
N GLY A 211 10.07 -1.19 -14.39
CA GLY A 211 10.05 -2.38 -13.52
C GLY A 211 10.38 -2.06 -12.06
N LEU A 212 10.22 -0.81 -11.63
CA LEU A 212 10.35 -0.43 -10.23
C LEU A 212 9.32 -1.21 -9.41
N GLY A 213 9.76 -1.83 -8.31
CA GLY A 213 8.88 -2.68 -7.50
C GLY A 213 8.66 -4.10 -8.04
N ALA A 214 9.22 -4.45 -9.21
CA ALA A 214 9.49 -5.85 -9.51
C ALA A 214 10.61 -6.33 -8.59
N ALA A 215 10.54 -7.57 -8.11
CA ALA A 215 11.69 -8.16 -7.44
C ALA A 215 12.85 -8.08 -8.44
N ALA A 216 13.89 -7.29 -8.13
CA ALA A 216 15.15 -7.44 -8.84
C ALA A 216 15.45 -8.94 -8.80
N GLU A 217 15.51 -9.59 -9.97
CA GLU A 217 16.12 -10.90 -10.09
C GLU A 217 17.60 -10.72 -9.78
N GLU A 218 17.91 -10.57 -8.50
CA GLU A 218 19.24 -10.81 -8.00
C GLU A 218 19.48 -12.31 -8.11
N ASP A 219 19.97 -12.67 -9.29
CA ASP A 219 20.97 -13.72 -9.51
C ASP A 219 20.64 -15.06 -8.82
N LEU A 220 19.64 -15.76 -9.36
CA LEU A 220 19.58 -17.21 -9.21
C LEU A 220 20.74 -17.84 -9.99
N GLY A 221 21.91 -17.84 -9.35
CA GLY A 221 22.96 -18.81 -9.59
C GLY A 221 23.79 -18.59 -10.85
N ALA A 222 24.81 -17.73 -10.75
CA ALA A 222 26.12 -18.09 -11.27
C ALA A 222 26.44 -19.51 -10.77
N THR A 223 26.27 -20.47 -11.68
CA THR A 223 26.46 -21.89 -11.44
C THR A 223 27.88 -22.07 -10.90
N ALA A 224 28.01 -22.44 -9.63
CA ALA A 224 29.26 -22.94 -9.09
C ALA A 224 29.59 -24.24 -9.83
N VAL A 225 30.30 -24.12 -10.96
CA VAL A 225 31.00 -25.24 -11.59
C VAL A 225 32.18 -25.57 -10.69
N SER A 226 31.90 -26.24 -9.57
CA SER A 226 32.92 -27.01 -8.86
C SER A 226 33.20 -28.22 -9.75
N THR A 227 34.20 -28.07 -10.61
CA THR A 227 34.90 -29.21 -11.20
C THR A 227 35.51 -30.02 -10.05
N MET A 228 34.72 -30.97 -9.54
CA MET A 228 35.22 -32.12 -8.81
C MET A 228 36.14 -32.90 -9.75
N VAL A 229 37.42 -32.57 -9.78
CA VAL A 229 38.44 -33.51 -10.22
C VAL A 229 38.61 -34.52 -9.09
N ARG A 230 37.94 -35.67 -9.26
CA ARG A 230 38.21 -36.88 -8.51
C ARG A 230 39.66 -37.29 -8.74
N VAL A 231 40.46 -37.25 -7.69
CA VAL A 231 41.62 -38.13 -7.56
C VAL A 231 41.09 -39.55 -7.40
N ALA A 232 41.49 -40.44 -8.30
CA ALA A 232 41.37 -41.88 -8.11
C ALA A 232 42.55 -42.60 -8.77
N ALA A 233 43.29 -43.31 -7.92
CA ALA A 233 44.32 -44.34 -8.14
C ALA A 233 45.65 -43.91 -8.79
#